data_AF-A0A2V5WC01-F1
#
_entry.id   AF-A0A2V5WC01-F1
#
_cell.length_a   1.000
_cell.length_b   1.000
_cell.length_c   1.000
_cell.angle_alpha   90.00
_cell.angle_beta   90.00
_cell.angle_gamma   90.00
#
_symmetry.space_group_name_H-M   'P 1'
#
loop_
_entity.id
_entity.type
_entity.pdbx_description
1 polymer ?
#
loop_
_entity_poly.entity_id
_entity_poly.type
_entity_poly.pdbx_seq_one_letter_code
_entity_poly.pdbx_strand_id
1 'polypeptide(L)'
;MATEIKKEIELEIAHVLFIDTVGYSKLSLNQQRAAIAELNEIVRGSAQFQKSEAESEVLKLATGDGLALLFPASPLAPVLCASRQPTLAH
;
A
#
# COMPACT_ATOMS: atom_id res chain seq x y z
N MET A 1 -45.06 15.68 8.49
CA MET A 1 -44.00 15.90 9.50
C MET A 1 -42.82 15.02 9.11
N ALA A 2 -41.63 15.61 9.02
CA ALA A 2 -40.47 15.04 8.34
C ALA A 2 -39.94 13.78 9.02
N THR A 3 -39.75 12.72 8.25
CA THR A 3 -39.02 11.52 8.65
C THR A 3 -37.53 11.87 8.66
N GLU A 4 -36.95 12.03 9.84
CA GLU A 4 -35.50 12.14 10.00
C GLU A 4 -34.85 10.82 9.60
N ILE A 5 -34.16 10.81 8.46
CA ILE A 5 -33.34 9.67 8.02
C ILE A 5 -32.05 9.70 8.83
N LYS A 6 -32.00 8.87 9.88
CA LYS A 6 -30.75 8.61 10.60
C LYS A 6 -29.86 7.80 9.66
N LYS A 7 -28.92 8.47 8.99
CA LYS A 7 -27.91 7.82 8.14
C LYS A 7 -27.03 6.96 9.06
N GLU A 8 -27.31 5.67 9.09
CA GLU A 8 -26.48 4.69 9.81
C GLU A 8 -25.10 4.70 9.14
N ILE A 9 -24.05 4.97 9.91
CA ILE A 9 -22.68 4.99 9.39
C ILE A 9 -22.25 3.53 9.25
N GLU A 10 -22.12 3.04 8.02
CA GLU A 10 -21.52 1.74 7.77
C GLU A 10 -20.02 1.80 8.13
N LEU A 11 -19.60 0.92 9.05
CA LEU A 11 -18.21 0.80 9.49
C LEU A 11 -17.53 -0.30 8.66
N GLU A 12 -16.39 0.02 8.07
CA GLU A 12 -15.58 -0.92 7.29
C GLU A 12 -14.21 -1.11 7.93
N ILE A 13 -13.69 -2.34 7.88
CA ILE A 13 -12.34 -2.67 8.34
C ILE A 13 -11.38 -2.49 7.17
N ALA A 14 -10.40 -1.62 7.32
CA ALA A 14 -9.32 -1.48 6.36
C ALA A 14 -8.01 -2.06 6.91
N HIS A 15 -7.22 -2.66 6.02
CA HIS A 15 -5.96 -3.31 6.36
C HIS A 15 -4.81 -2.48 5.82
N VAL A 16 -3.88 -2.10 6.69
CA VAL A 16 -2.78 -1.19 6.31
C VAL A 16 -1.45 -1.94 6.31
N LEU A 17 -0.71 -1.82 5.21
CA LEU A 17 0.69 -2.22 5.12
C LEU A 17 1.57 -0.96 5.17
N PHE A 18 2.40 -0.86 6.20
CA PHE A 18 3.49 0.11 6.28
C PHE A 18 4.80 -0.55 5.87
N ILE A 19 5.55 0.12 4.99
CA ILE A 19 6.87 -0.30 4.52
C ILE A 19 7.82 0.85 4.79
N ASP A 20 8.96 0.55 5.41
CA ASP A 20 9.99 1.53 5.74
C ASP A 20 11.39 1.07 5.32
N THR A 21 12.24 2.02 4.97
CA THR A 21 13.62 1.77 4.54
C THR A 21 14.55 1.79 5.75
N VAL A 22 15.04 0.61 6.14
CA VAL A 22 15.96 0.50 7.29
C VAL A 22 17.24 1.30 7.06
N GLY A 23 17.57 2.19 7.99
CA GLY A 23 18.78 3.00 7.93
C GLY A 23 18.73 4.16 6.95
N TYR A 24 17.53 4.53 6.45
CA TYR A 24 17.31 5.63 5.51
C TYR A 24 18.01 6.92 5.91
N SER A 25 17.95 7.30 7.19
CA SER A 25 18.56 8.52 7.72
C SER A 25 20.09 8.58 7.61
N LYS A 26 20.75 7.44 7.41
CA LYS A 26 22.21 7.35 7.23
C LYS A 26 22.64 7.53 5.77
N LEU A 27 21.69 7.50 4.83
CA LEU A 27 21.96 7.63 3.41
C LEU A 27 22.14 9.10 3.03
N SER A 28 22.99 9.36 2.04
CA SER A 28 23.05 10.69 1.40
C SER A 28 21.74 11.01 0.66
N LEU A 29 21.47 12.29 0.39
CA LEU A 29 20.24 12.72 -0.30
C LEU A 29 20.00 12.01 -1.65
N ASN A 30 21.06 11.72 -2.40
CA ASN A 30 20.94 10.98 -3.67
C ASN A 30 20.56 9.52 -3.44
N GLN A 31 21.15 8.88 -2.42
CA GLN A 31 20.82 7.50 -2.05
C GLN A 31 19.42 7.38 -1.47
N GLN A 32 18.99 8.36 -0.68
CA GLN A 32 17.61 8.47 -0.18
C GLN A 32 16.59 8.52 -1.33
N ARG A 33 16.84 9.37 -2.33
CA ARG A 33 15.99 9.45 -3.54
C ARG A 33 15.97 8.13 -4.31
N ALA A 34 17.12 7.49 -4.48
CA ALA A 34 17.23 6.21 -5.15
C ALA A 34 16.46 5.11 -4.40
N ALA A 35 16.59 5.05 -3.07
CA ALA A 35 15.89 4.08 -2.23
C ALA A 35 14.36 4.25 -2.30
N ILE A 36 13.85 5.48 -2.28
CA ILE A 36 12.40 5.75 -2.45
C ILE A 36 11.93 5.33 -3.84
N ALA A 37 12.72 5.60 -4.89
CA ALA A 37 12.37 5.21 -6.25
C ALA A 37 12.30 3.69 -6.38
N GLU A 38 13.32 2.98 -5.88
CA GLU A 38 13.38 1.51 -5.86
C GLU A 38 12.20 0.92 -5.05
N LEU A 39 11.92 1.46 -3.86
CA LEU A 39 10.77 1.01 -3.06
C LEU A 39 9.45 1.19 -3.82
N ASN A 40 9.25 2.32 -4.50
CA ASN A 40 8.06 2.53 -5.33
C ASN A 40 7.98 1.56 -6.51
N GLU A 41 9.11 1.24 -7.15
CA GLU A 41 9.15 0.27 -8.25
C GLU A 41 8.83 -1.14 -7.76
N ILE A 42 9.39 -1.56 -6.63
CA ILE A 42 9.10 -2.87 -6.02
C ILE A 42 7.62 -3.00 -5.71
N VAL A 43 7.01 -1.99 -5.07
CA VAL A 43 5.58 -2.01 -4.73
C VAL A 43 4.73 -2.03 -5.99
N ARG A 44 5.01 -1.19 -7.00
CA ARG A 44 4.29 -1.18 -8.29
C ARG A 44 4.45 -2.48 -9.08
N GLY A 45 5.56 -3.19 -8.90
CA GLY A 45 5.82 -4.48 -9.53
C GLY A 45 5.14 -5.67 -8.84
N SER A 46 4.57 -5.47 -7.65
CA SER A 46 3.89 -6.54 -6.91
C SER A 46 2.57 -6.91 -7.60
N ALA A 47 2.38 -8.19 -7.91
CA ALA A 47 1.16 -8.69 -8.56
C ALA A 47 -0.10 -8.35 -7.75
N GLN A 48 -0.02 -8.44 -6.41
CA GLN A 48 -1.14 -8.08 -5.54
C GLN A 48 -1.42 -6.59 -5.56
N PHE A 49 -0.38 -5.73 -5.60
CA PHE A 49 -0.57 -4.29 -5.72
C PHE A 49 -1.22 -3.92 -7.06
N GLN A 50 -0.73 -4.47 -8.17
CA GLN A 50 -1.30 -4.23 -9.51
C GLN A 50 -2.76 -4.66 -9.60
N LYS A 51 -3.09 -5.83 -9.03
CA LYS A 51 -4.47 -6.31 -8.98
C LYS A 51 -5.37 -5.33 -8.22
N SER A 52 -4.99 -4.96 -7.00
CA SER A 52 -5.80 -4.05 -6.19
C SER A 52 -5.84 -2.63 -6.77
N GLU A 53 -4.78 -2.18 -7.46
CA GLU A 53 -4.77 -0.89 -8.16
C GLU A 53 -5.74 -0.89 -9.35
N ALA A 54 -5.80 -1.98 -10.12
CA ALA A 54 -6.75 -2.12 -11.23
C ALA A 54 -8.21 -2.13 -10.77
N GLU A 55 -8.47 -2.64 -9.56
CA GLU A 55 -9.80 -2.70 -8.94
C GLU A 55 -10.13 -1.41 -8.15
N SER A 56 -9.21 -0.44 -8.07
CA SER A 56 -9.30 0.74 -7.18
C SER A 56 -9.49 0.39 -5.69
N GLU A 57 -9.01 -0.78 -5.29
CA GLU A 57 -9.07 -1.34 -3.93
C GLU A 57 -7.75 -1.17 -3.17
N VAL A 58 -6.90 -0.22 -3.59
CA VAL A 58 -5.70 0.16 -2.84
C VAL A 58 -5.50 1.66 -2.87
N LEU A 59 -5.22 2.25 -1.69
CA LEU A 59 -4.74 3.62 -1.58
C LEU A 59 -3.27 3.62 -1.19
N LYS A 60 -2.47 4.40 -1.90
CA LYS A 60 -1.05 4.58 -1.61
C LYS A 60 -0.76 5.97 -1.05
N LEU A 61 -0.03 6.02 0.05
CA LEU A 61 0.45 7.24 0.69
C LEU A 61 1.97 7.16 0.90
N ALA A 62 2.69 8.21 0.53
CA ALA A 62 4.12 8.31 0.82
C ALA A 62 4.34 8.87 2.23
N THR A 63 5.22 8.26 3.01
CA THR A 63 5.47 8.65 4.42
C THR A 63 6.84 9.27 4.66
N GLY A 64 7.59 9.58 3.59
CA GLY A 64 8.97 10.08 3.66
C GLY A 64 9.95 9.01 3.19
N ASP A 65 10.39 8.18 4.11
CA ASP A 65 11.31 7.05 3.92
C ASP A 65 10.63 5.73 3.52
N GLY A 66 9.30 5.77 3.44
CA GLY A 66 8.46 4.59 3.26
C GLY A 66 7.17 4.83 2.49
N LEU A 67 6.30 3.82 2.56
CA LEU A 67 4.99 3.79 1.94
C LEU A 67 3.96 3.20 2.91
N ALA A 68 2.76 3.75 2.87
CA ALA A 68 1.57 3.16 3.48
C ALA A 68 0.58 2.75 2.37
N LEU A 69 0.12 1.51 2.42
CA LEU A 69 -0.87 0.95 1.51
C LEU A 69 -2.12 0.53 2.30
N LEU A 70 -3.28 1.00 1.88
CA LEU A 70 -4.57 0.68 2.49
C LEU A 70 -5.35 -0.29 1.60
N PHE A 71 -5.77 -1.42 2.15
CA PHE A 71 -6.57 -2.45 1.48
C PHE A 71 -7.89 -2.67 2.26
N PRO A 72 -9.04 -2.15 1.78
CA PRO A 72 -10.32 -2.35 2.44
C PRO A 72 -10.84 -3.79 2.27
N ALA A 73 -10.66 -4.40 1.09
CA ALA A 73 -11.35 -5.64 0.72
C ALA A 73 -10.83 -6.92 1.40
N SER A 74 -9.53 -7.01 1.75
CA SER A 74 -8.96 -8.27 2.23
C SER A 74 -7.81 -8.12 3.24
N PRO A 75 -7.82 -8.86 4.36
CA PRO A 75 -6.69 -8.93 5.29
C PRO A 75 -5.45 -9.62 4.71
N LEU A 76 -5.61 -10.44 3.66
CA LEU A 76 -4.49 -11.15 3.05
C LEU A 76 -3.76 -10.32 1.99
N ALA A 77 -4.45 -9.35 1.38
CA ALA A 77 -3.87 -8.46 0.37
C ALA A 77 -2.56 -7.76 0.85
N PRO A 78 -2.49 -7.15 2.04
CA PRO A 78 -1.24 -6.54 2.50
C PRO A 78 -0.10 -7.56 2.66
N VAL A 79 -0.40 -8.78 3.14
CA VAL A 79 0.60 -9.84 3.32
C VAL A 79 1.15 -10.32 1.99
N LEU A 80 0.27 -10.55 1.01
CA LEU A 80 0.65 -10.96 -0.34
C LEU A 80 1.44 -9.85 -1.06
N CYS A 81 1.05 -8.59 -0.85
CA CYS A 81 1.76 -7.43 -1.40
C CYS A 81 3.19 -7.31 -0.84
N ALA A 82 3.37 -7.59 0.44
CA ALA A 82 4.69 -7.56 1.11
C ALA A 82 5.55 -8.77 0.76
N SER A 83 4.94 -9.92 0.49
CA SER A 83 5.66 -11.13 0.10
C SER A 83 6.19 -11.00 -1.34
N ARG A 84 7.48 -11.27 -1.53
CA ARG A 84 8.04 -11.43 -2.87
C ARG A 84 7.49 -12.72 -3.48
N GLN A 85 6.47 -12.63 -4.32
CA GLN A 85 6.05 -13.78 -5.12
C GLN A 85 7.12 -14.06 -6.20
N PRO A 86 7.48 -15.33 -6.44
CA PRO A 86 8.32 -15.66 -7.58
C PRO A 86 7.52 -15.31 -8.83
N THR A 87 7.98 -14.31 -9.57
CA THR A 87 7.55 -14.10 -10.96
C THR A 87 7.93 -15.37 -11.71
N LEU A 88 6.94 -16.24 -11.97
CA LEU A 88 7.08 -17.31 -12.95
C LEU A 88 7.26 -16.62 -14.30
N ALA A 89 8.52 -16.34 -14.64
CA ALA A 89 8.92 -16.01 -15.99
C ALA A 89 8.64 -17.26 -16.84
N HIS A 90 7.61 -17.18 -17.68
CA HIS A 90 7.41 -18.05 -18.82
C HIS A 90 7.99 -17.39 -20.06
#